data_AF-A0A077LZ18-F1
#
_entry.id   AF-A0A077LZ18-F1
#
_cell.length_a   1.000
_cell.length_b   1.000
_cell.length_c   1.000
_cell.angle_alpha   90.00
_cell.angle_beta   90.00
_cell.angle_gamma   90.00
#
_symmetry.space_group_name_H-M   'P 1'
#
loop_
_entity.id
_entity.type
_entity.pdbx_description
1 polymer ?
#
loop_
_entity_poly.entity_id
_entity_poly.type
_entity_poly.pdbx_seq_one_letter_code
_entity_poly.pdbx_strand_id
1 'polypeptide(L)' 'MFTALAVSREAQNRTELSIRNLTRQLRTLRSATIAINSTTHTFPPAIPAQQQAVLEAIHGPKLTH' A
#
# COMPACT_ATOMS: atom_id res chain seq x y z
N MET A 1 4.05 5.83 -22.47
CA MET A 1 3.48 4.63 -21.79
C MET A 1 4.53 3.79 -21.03
N PHE A 2 5.84 4.01 -21.18
CA PHE A 2 6.87 3.15 -20.56
C PHE A 2 7.00 3.31 -19.04
N THR A 3 6.79 4.51 -18.51
CA THR A 3 6.96 4.81 -17.08
C THR A 3 6.01 4.01 -16.19
N ALA A 4 4.72 3.94 -16.54
CA ALA A 4 3.74 3.19 -15.75
C ALA A 4 4.06 1.69 -15.70
N LEU A 5 4.55 1.13 -16.81
CA LEU A 5 4.98 -0.27 -16.86
C LEU A 5 6.25 -0.51 -16.04
N ALA A 6 7.23 0.39 -16.11
CA ALA A 6 8.45 0.33 -15.32
C ALA A 6 8.14 0.35 -13.81
N VAL A 7 7.28 1.28 -13.37
CA VAL A 7 6.81 1.35 -11.97
C VAL A 7 6.07 0.08 -11.57
N SER A 8 5.20 -0.44 -12.46
CA SER A 8 4.46 -1.68 -12.18
C SER A 8 5.37 -2.89 -12.05
N ARG A 9 6.42 -3.00 -12.87
CA ARG A 9 7.40 -4.08 -12.81
C ARG A 9 8.28 -3.97 -11.57
N GLU A 10 8.71 -2.77 -11.22
CA GLU A 10 9.51 -2.53 -10.01
C GLU A 10 8.73 -2.90 -8.75
N ALA A 11 7.48 -2.49 -8.64
CA ALA A 11 6.62 -2.85 -7.51
C ALA A 11 6.38 -4.37 -7.41
N GLN A 12 6.20 -5.05 -8.55
CA GLN A 12 6.09 -6.52 -8.60
C GLN A 12 7.40 -7.20 -8.17
N ASN A 13 8.55 -6.67 -8.61
CA ASN A 13 9.86 -7.24 -8.29
C ASN A 13 10.19 -7.13 -6.79
N ARG A 14 9.79 -6.01 -6.14
CA ARG A 14 10.02 -5.81 -4.70
C ARG A 14 9.10 -6.63 -3.80
N THR A 15 7.87 -6.88 -4.24
CA THR A 15 6.83 -7.51 -3.41
C THR A 15 6.57 -8.96 -3.76
N GLU A 16 7.07 -9.43 -4.90
CA GLU A 16 6.76 -10.74 -5.50
C GLU A 16 5.24 -10.97 -5.74
N LEU A 17 4.45 -9.91 -5.67
CA LEU A 17 3.01 -9.94 -5.89
C LEU A 17 2.67 -9.46 -7.29
N SER A 18 1.67 -10.07 -7.92
CA SER A 18 1.07 -9.48 -9.12
C SER A 18 0.48 -8.10 -8.82
N ILE A 19 0.50 -7.18 -9.80
CA ILE A 19 -0.03 -5.81 -9.62
C ILE A 19 -1.51 -5.81 -9.19
N ARG A 20 -2.29 -6.81 -9.62
CA ARG A 20 -3.68 -7.00 -9.21
C ARG A 20 -3.81 -7.38 -7.74
N ASN A 21 -2.96 -8.26 -7.24
CA ASN A 21 -2.97 -8.65 -5.83
C ASN A 21 -2.49 -7.51 -4.94
N LEU A 22 -1.43 -6.82 -5.36
CA LEU A 22 -0.89 -5.67 -4.67
C LEU A 22 -1.95 -4.57 -4.50
N THR A 23 -2.56 -4.13 -5.60
CA THR A 23 -3.61 -3.10 -5.57
C THR A 23 -4.83 -3.52 -4.76
N ARG A 24 -5.23 -4.80 -4.81
CA ARG A 24 -6.35 -5.31 -4.01
C ARG A 24 -6.07 -5.26 -2.50
N GLN A 25 -4.88 -5.67 -2.08
CA GLN A 25 -4.48 -5.69 -0.66
C GLN A 25 -4.30 -4.28 -0.09
N LEU A 26 -3.69 -3.37 -0.86
CA LEU A 26 -3.51 -1.99 -0.41
C LEU A 26 -4.82 -1.21 -0.40
N ARG A 27 -5.72 -1.44 -1.38
CA ARG A 27 -7.03 -0.79 -1.42
C ARG A 27 -7.90 -1.06 -0.19
N THR A 28 -7.74 -2.23 0.44
CA THR A 28 -8.48 -2.57 1.67
C THR A 28 -7.96 -1.85 2.92
N LEU A 29 -6.74 -1.33 2.90
CA LEU A 29 -6.17 -0.53 3.98
C LEU A 29 -6.67 0.92 3.87
N ARG A 30 -7.92 1.12 4.26
CA ARG A 30 -8.57 2.45 4.28
C ARG A 30 -8.82 2.89 5.71
N SER A 31 -8.53 4.16 6.00
CA SER A 31 -8.91 4.78 7.26
C SER A 31 -10.44 4.80 7.39
N ALA A 32 -10.93 4.63 8.61
CA ALA A 32 -12.35 4.73 8.94
C ALA A 32 -12.59 6.08 9.60
N THR A 33 -13.49 6.88 9.02
CA THR A 33 -13.94 8.14 9.63
C THR A 33 -15.33 7.93 10.19
N ILE A 34 -15.46 8.13 11.50
CA ILE A 34 -16.72 7.97 12.24
C ILE A 34 -17.11 9.35 12.78
N ALA A 35 -18.32 9.80 12.45
CA ALA A 35 -18.90 11.03 12.99
C ALA A 35 -19.96 10.66 14.03
N ILE A 36 -19.78 11.09 15.29
CA ILE A 36 -20.72 10.86 16.40
C ILE A 36 -20.92 12.18 17.12
N ASN A 37 -22.16 12.59 17.41
CA ASN A 37 -22.48 13.79 18.21
C ASN A 37 -21.69 15.06 17.80
N SER A 38 -21.55 15.29 16.50
CA SER A 38 -20.80 16.42 15.90
C SER A 38 -19.26 16.34 16.03
N THR A 39 -18.69 15.30 16.63
CA THR A 39 -17.25 15.03 16.59
C THR A 39 -16.92 14.03 15.49
N THR A 40 -15.84 14.30 14.75
CA THR A 40 -15.33 13.42 13.70
C THR A 40 -14.03 12.79 14.17
N HIS A 41 -14.01 11.46 14.26
CA HIS A 41 -12.83 10.69 14.62
C HIS A 41 -12.36 9.88 13.42
N THR A 42 -11.09 10.01 13.06
CA THR A 42 -10.47 9.22 11.99
C THR A 42 -9.54 8.19 12.60
N PHE A 43 -9.82 6.92 12.32
CA PHE A 43 -9.05 5.78 12.79
C PHE A 43 -8.17 5.26 11.66
N PRO A 44 -6.86 5.06 11.90
CA PRO A 44 -5.99 4.43 10.92
C PRO A 44 -6.44 2.98 10.67
N PRO A 45 -6.20 2.43 9.47
CA PRO A 45 -6.48 1.02 9.20
C PRO A 45 -5.60 0.14 10.09
N ALA A 46 -6.14 -0.97 10.58
CA ALA A 46 -5.32 -2.03 11.12
C ALA A 46 -4.50 -2.64 9.98
N ILE A 47 -3.16 -2.60 10.10
CA ILE A 47 -2.24 -3.13 9.10
C ILE A 47 -1.73 -4.49 9.61
N PRO A 48 -2.16 -5.62 9.04
CA PRO A 48 -1.62 -6.91 9.44
C PRO A 48 -0.16 -7.07 8.97
N ALA A 49 0.61 -7.94 9.64
CA ALA A 49 2.05 -8.07 9.43
C ALA A 49 2.46 -8.35 7.96
N GLN A 50 1.64 -9.11 7.22
CA GLN A 50 1.85 -9.37 5.79
C GLN A 50 1.78 -8.10 4.95
N GLN A 51 0.78 -7.26 5.19
CA GLN A 51 0.63 -5.98 4.50
C GLN A 51 1.69 -4.97 4.93
N GLN A 52 2.13 -5.01 6.19
CA GLN A 52 3.25 -4.19 6.65
C GLN A 52 4.53 -4.57 5.88
N ALA A 53 4.83 -5.86 5.73
CA ALA A 53 5.99 -6.31 4.96
C ALA A 53 5.93 -5.83 3.50
N VAL A 54 4.74 -5.83 2.88
CA VAL A 54 4.54 -5.28 1.54
C VAL A 54 4.77 -3.76 1.49
N LEU A 55 4.29 -3.02 2.49
CA LEU A 55 4.53 -1.57 2.59
C LEU A 55 6.01 -1.25 2.78
N GLU A 56 6.71 -1.99 3.64
CA GLU A 56 8.17 -1.88 3.84
C GLU A 56 8.94 -2.22 2.56
N ALA A 57 8.55 -3.28 1.84
CA ALA A 57 9.19 -3.66 0.59
C ALA A 57 9.07 -2.57 -0.50
N ILE A 58 7.98 -1.80 -0.50
CA ILE A 58 7.78 -0.68 -1.44
C ILE A 58 8.55 0.56 -0.98
N HIS A 59 8.54 0.87 0.32
CA HIS A 59 9.20 2.05 0.90
C HIS A 59 10.70 1.90 1.17
N GLY A 60 11.23 0.67 1.15
CA GLY A 60 12.64 0.36 1.39
C GLY A 60 13.62 1.15 0.50
N PRO A 61 14.89 1.26 0.93
CA PRO A 61 15.82 2.27 0.42
C PRO A 61 15.97 2.19 -1.09
N LYS A 62 15.87 3.38 -1.68
CA LYS A 62 16.07 3.71 -3.08
C LYS A 62 17.33 3.04 -3.63
N LEU A 63 17.18 2.34 -4.76
CA LEU A 63 18.25 1.89 -5.64
C LEU A 63 19.29 3.02 -5.80
N THR A 64 20.47 2.82 -5.22
CA THR A 64 21.67 3.61 -5.51
C THR A 64 22.19 3.12 -6.86
N HIS A 65 21.98 3.91 -7.90
CA HIS A 65 22.65 3.73 -9.18
C HIS A 65 22.90 5.08 -9.84
#